data_AF-A0AAE0SJ32-F1
#
_entry.id   AF-A0AAE0SJ32-F1
#
_cell.length_a   1.000
_cell.length_b   1.000
_cell.length_c   1.000
_cell.angle_alpha   90.00
_cell.angle_beta   90.00
_cell.angle_gamma   90.00
#
_symmetry.space_group_name_H-M   'P 1'
#
loop_
_entity.id
_entity.type
_entity.pdbx_description
1 polymer ?
#
loop_
_entity_poly.entity_id
_entity_poly.type
_entity_poly.pdbx_seq_one_letter_code
_entity_poly.pdbx_strand_id
1 'polypeptide(L)'
;MSPLFNLAGSSLVDHANITIKHMEAMLKAALDENVQYLETKSSTYRKLYVLDPTQTETHGKRFIDNENGEMELESVDSVVKDFIMKHPEFIGYKRVISGSRGASKQNIRNDLLKAVHLYQRFPHLIAGYDLVAEEDRGYSLMFFQEEFSTLLAAHHKLPYFFHAGETNWPDDLLTSMRPEDPFSTPANLYDAIVLGTKRIGHGIALANHPYLMEVLKSKKIAVEANPVSNMMLGYVQDQRHHPAITYFRYGVPAVISADDPATFGYDYFTTDWYEAFMGWGLDLADLRQLANNSLQYSAMSSDEKMNAYAKWDSAWNKFIQETKKEACGLNVHGTQPFIGSIFPNEGYVSGGTKVQVFGRNFERSICQTVLCKFGNDTSTGRYVNNNLITCNSPVKLSHGISSQTNSAPFSISFNNGNTFYSTNLTFSFIHNIKENDPSIIGVIIG
;
A
#
# COMPACT_ATOMS: atom_id res chain seq x y z
N MET A 1 -10.03 17.19 16.19
CA MET A 1 -11.00 16.11 15.89
C MET A 1 -11.74 15.58 17.13
N SER A 2 -11.17 15.60 18.33
CA SER A 2 -11.79 15.05 19.55
C SER A 2 -13.24 15.48 19.85
N PRO A 3 -13.68 16.73 19.60
CA PRO A 3 -15.09 17.11 19.79
C PRO A 3 -16.07 16.35 18.90
N LEU A 4 -15.69 16.04 17.65
CA LEU A 4 -16.55 15.31 16.71
C LEU A 4 -16.75 13.86 17.16
N PHE A 5 -15.69 13.20 17.63
CA PHE A 5 -15.78 11.84 18.17
C PHE A 5 -16.66 11.75 19.41
N ASN A 6 -16.55 12.73 20.32
CA ASN A 6 -17.38 12.80 21.51
C ASN A 6 -18.87 13.06 21.19
N LEU A 7 -19.14 13.88 20.16
CA LEU A 7 -20.50 14.22 19.76
C LEU A 7 -21.15 13.11 18.92
N ALA A 8 -20.51 12.60 17.88
CA ALA A 8 -21.11 11.61 16.99
C ALA A 8 -20.92 10.16 17.49
N GLY A 9 -19.69 9.81 17.87
CA GLY A 9 -19.34 8.45 18.28
C GLY A 9 -20.04 8.01 19.57
N SER A 10 -19.68 8.62 20.70
CA SER A 10 -20.18 8.20 22.01
C SER A 10 -21.65 8.56 22.30
N SER A 11 -22.26 9.42 21.47
CA SER A 11 -23.62 9.91 21.74
C SER A 11 -24.70 9.35 20.82
N LEU A 12 -24.35 8.92 19.60
CA LEU A 12 -25.29 8.37 18.61
C LEU A 12 -24.95 6.92 18.24
N VAL A 13 -23.70 6.66 17.87
CA VAL A 13 -23.29 5.34 17.33
C VAL A 13 -23.36 4.24 18.38
N ASP A 14 -23.20 4.56 19.66
CA ASP A 14 -23.28 3.61 20.78
C ASP A 14 -24.72 3.13 21.10
N HIS A 15 -25.75 3.60 20.39
CA HIS A 15 -27.08 3.02 20.50
C HIS A 15 -27.13 1.65 19.80
N ALA A 16 -27.67 0.62 20.47
CA ALA A 16 -27.63 -0.78 20.00
C ALA A 16 -28.03 -0.98 18.52
N ASN A 17 -29.16 -0.39 18.11
CA ASN A 17 -29.63 -0.50 16.73
C ASN A 17 -28.79 0.34 15.74
N ILE A 18 -28.21 1.45 16.18
CA ILE A 18 -27.42 2.34 15.33
C ILE A 18 -26.04 1.71 15.09
N THR A 19 -25.43 1.09 16.11
CA THR A 19 -24.16 0.37 15.98
C THR A 19 -24.21 -0.67 14.86
N ILE A 20 -25.31 -1.46 14.80
CA ILE A 20 -25.53 -2.47 13.76
C ILE A 20 -25.58 -1.81 12.37
N LYS A 21 -26.39 -0.76 12.20
CA LYS A 21 -26.52 -0.06 10.91
C LYS A 21 -25.26 0.66 10.48
N HIS A 22 -24.52 1.22 11.43
CA HIS A 22 -23.22 1.83 11.19
C HIS A 22 -22.22 0.78 10.69
N MET A 23 -22.18 -0.40 11.31
CA MET A 23 -21.32 -1.50 10.89
C MET A 23 -21.68 -2.00 9.47
N GLU A 24 -22.97 -2.22 9.18
CA GLU A 24 -23.44 -2.61 7.84
C GLU A 24 -23.04 -1.57 6.78
N ALA A 25 -23.21 -0.28 7.09
CA ALA A 25 -22.86 0.81 6.18
C ALA A 25 -21.35 0.87 5.90
N MET A 26 -20.52 0.72 6.94
CA MET A 26 -19.06 0.72 6.79
C MET A 26 -18.56 -0.46 5.94
N LEU A 27 -19.08 -1.67 6.18
CA LEU A 27 -18.72 -2.86 5.39
C LEU A 27 -19.16 -2.69 3.93
N LYS A 28 -20.35 -2.13 3.70
CA LYS A 28 -20.86 -1.85 2.35
C LYS A 28 -19.99 -0.81 1.64
N ALA A 29 -19.64 0.29 2.30
CA ALA A 29 -18.80 1.35 1.72
C ALA A 29 -17.42 0.80 1.31
N ALA A 30 -16.83 -0.07 2.14
CA ALA A 30 -15.59 -0.76 1.79
C ALA A 30 -15.75 -1.65 0.56
N LEU A 31 -16.80 -2.48 0.52
CA LEU A 31 -17.04 -3.38 -0.59
C LEU A 31 -17.35 -2.63 -1.90
N ASP A 32 -18.11 -1.54 -1.85
CA ASP A 32 -18.41 -0.69 -3.02
C ASP A 32 -17.12 -0.13 -3.65
N GLU A 33 -16.08 0.09 -2.84
CA GLU A 33 -14.73 0.53 -3.23
C GLU A 33 -13.75 -0.64 -3.45
N ASN A 34 -14.26 -1.87 -3.54
CA ASN A 34 -13.49 -3.11 -3.72
C ASN A 34 -12.45 -3.39 -2.60
N VAL A 35 -12.65 -2.83 -1.41
CA VAL A 35 -11.95 -3.20 -0.18
C VAL A 35 -12.63 -4.40 0.45
N GLN A 36 -11.94 -5.53 0.47
CA GLN A 36 -12.51 -6.83 0.85
C GLN A 36 -12.21 -7.22 2.30
N TYR A 37 -11.36 -6.48 3.00
CA TYR A 37 -10.96 -6.79 4.38
C TYR A 37 -10.68 -5.50 5.14
N LEU A 38 -11.10 -5.46 6.41
CA LEU A 38 -10.93 -4.29 7.28
C LEU A 38 -10.39 -4.67 8.66
N GLU A 39 -9.49 -3.84 9.18
CA GLU A 39 -9.06 -3.83 10.58
C GLU A 39 -9.27 -2.44 11.18
N THR A 40 -10.30 -2.27 12.01
CA THR A 40 -10.58 -0.96 12.62
C THR A 40 -10.03 -0.89 14.04
N LYS A 41 -9.52 0.29 14.42
CA LYS A 41 -9.20 0.59 15.82
C LYS A 41 -10.47 1.09 16.52
N SER A 42 -10.76 0.59 17.71
CA SER A 42 -11.95 1.01 18.46
C SER A 42 -11.72 1.00 19.96
N SER A 43 -12.33 1.95 20.65
CA SER A 43 -12.15 2.15 22.09
C SER A 43 -12.83 1.07 22.94
N THR A 44 -12.18 0.72 24.06
CA THR A 44 -12.74 -0.11 25.14
C THR A 44 -13.87 0.55 25.93
N TYR A 45 -14.02 1.88 25.84
CA TYR A 45 -14.94 2.66 26.69
C TYR A 45 -16.37 2.77 26.14
N ARG A 46 -16.65 2.21 24.97
CA ARG A 46 -18.00 2.21 24.40
C ARG A 46 -18.94 1.43 25.30
N LYS A 47 -20.10 2.04 25.60
CA LYS A 47 -21.16 1.41 26.39
C LYS A 47 -22.42 1.37 25.54
N LEU A 48 -22.76 0.19 25.05
CA LEU A 48 -23.95 -0.02 24.25
C LEU A 48 -25.19 0.35 25.09
N TYR A 49 -26.09 1.17 24.53
CA TYR A 49 -27.30 1.58 25.23
C TYR A 49 -28.55 1.44 24.36
N VAL A 50 -29.70 1.41 25.03
CA VAL A 50 -31.03 1.53 24.42
C VAL A 50 -31.80 2.67 25.07
N LEU A 51 -32.83 3.16 24.38
CA LEU A 51 -33.72 4.18 24.93
C LEU A 51 -34.69 3.56 25.93
N ASP A 52 -34.70 4.12 27.13
CA ASP A 52 -35.59 3.75 28.22
C ASP A 52 -36.00 5.01 29.00
N PRO A 53 -37.24 5.49 28.85
CA PRO A 53 -37.68 6.75 29.46
C PRO A 53 -37.71 6.71 31.00
N THR A 54 -37.58 5.51 31.61
CA THR A 54 -37.50 5.39 33.08
C THR A 54 -36.13 5.76 33.64
N GLN A 55 -35.10 5.83 32.79
CA GLN A 55 -33.73 6.15 33.20
C GLN A 55 -33.49 7.67 33.24
N THR A 56 -33.98 8.34 34.28
CA THR A 56 -33.92 9.81 34.38
C THR A 56 -32.50 10.35 34.59
N GLU A 57 -31.65 9.64 35.34
CA GLU A 57 -30.28 10.06 35.66
C GLU A 57 -29.32 10.02 34.46
N THR A 58 -29.58 9.13 33.50
CA THR A 58 -28.77 8.96 32.29
C THR A 58 -29.46 9.54 31.05
N HIS A 59 -30.44 10.43 31.25
CA HIS A 59 -31.19 11.08 30.18
C HIS A 59 -31.83 10.10 29.19
N GLY A 60 -32.41 9.02 29.71
CA GLY A 60 -33.12 8.01 28.94
C GLY A 60 -32.24 6.89 28.37
N LYS A 61 -30.96 6.81 28.76
CA LYS A 61 -30.04 5.76 28.29
C LYS A 61 -29.97 4.60 29.28
N ARG A 62 -30.48 3.43 28.91
CA ARG A 62 -30.21 2.18 29.65
C ARG A 62 -29.03 1.46 29.00
N PHE A 63 -27.90 1.42 29.68
CA PHE A 63 -26.75 0.64 29.23
C PHE A 63 -27.03 -0.85 29.36
N ILE A 64 -26.70 -1.61 28.31
CA ILE A 64 -27.04 -3.04 28.19
C ILE A 64 -25.81 -3.95 28.11
N ASP A 65 -24.66 -3.39 27.73
CA ASP A 65 -23.42 -4.16 27.73
C ASP A 65 -22.87 -4.31 29.16
N ASN A 66 -22.12 -5.38 29.38
CA ASN A 66 -21.28 -5.46 30.56
C ASN A 66 -20.10 -4.47 30.41
N GLU A 67 -19.41 -4.17 31.51
CA GLU A 67 -18.24 -3.28 31.46
C GLU A 67 -17.11 -3.83 30.54
N ASN A 68 -17.23 -5.08 30.07
CA ASN A 68 -16.28 -5.76 29.20
C ASN A 68 -16.58 -5.63 27.69
N GLY A 69 -17.70 -5.04 27.27
CA GLY A 69 -17.95 -4.76 25.83
C GLY A 69 -18.29 -6.00 24.98
N GLU A 70 -18.78 -7.07 25.60
CA GLU A 70 -19.00 -8.35 24.90
C GLU A 70 -20.25 -8.32 24.02
N MET A 71 -21.31 -7.65 24.48
CA MET A 71 -22.59 -7.62 23.76
C MET A 71 -22.47 -6.83 22.45
N GLU A 72 -21.68 -5.76 22.46
CA GLU A 72 -21.33 -5.02 21.25
C GLU A 72 -20.59 -5.90 20.24
N LEU A 73 -19.58 -6.66 20.69
CA LEU A 73 -18.82 -7.54 19.81
C LEU A 73 -19.62 -8.73 19.29
N GLU A 74 -20.55 -9.28 20.08
CA GLU A 74 -21.49 -10.30 19.62
C GLU A 74 -22.39 -9.77 18.50
N SER A 75 -22.85 -8.52 18.62
CA SER A 75 -23.63 -7.84 17.59
C SER A 75 -22.80 -7.61 16.32
N VAL A 76 -21.56 -7.15 16.48
CA VAL A 76 -20.62 -6.95 15.35
C VAL A 76 -20.30 -8.27 14.65
N ASP A 77 -20.03 -9.34 15.41
CA ASP A 77 -19.74 -10.67 14.86
C ASP A 77 -20.91 -11.21 14.03
N SER A 78 -22.15 -11.02 14.52
CA SER A 78 -23.35 -11.38 13.76
C SER A 78 -23.46 -10.60 12.45
N VAL A 79 -23.24 -9.28 12.48
CA VAL A 79 -23.30 -8.44 11.27
C VAL A 79 -22.24 -8.85 10.26
N VAL A 80 -21.00 -9.10 10.70
CA VAL A 80 -19.89 -9.51 9.84
C VAL A 80 -20.18 -10.86 9.19
N LYS A 81 -20.66 -11.85 9.96
CA LYS A 81 -21.03 -13.16 9.44
C LYS A 81 -22.14 -13.08 8.39
N ASP A 82 -23.19 -12.32 8.68
CA ASP A 82 -24.30 -12.10 7.75
C ASP A 82 -23.84 -11.37 6.49
N PHE A 83 -22.93 -10.41 6.62
CA PHE A 83 -22.38 -9.66 5.49
C PHE A 83 -21.54 -10.57 4.59
N ILE A 84 -20.61 -11.36 5.14
CA ILE A 84 -19.80 -12.32 4.37
C ILE A 84 -20.69 -13.36 3.67
N MET A 85 -21.76 -13.81 4.33
CA MET A 85 -22.72 -14.74 3.71
C MET A 85 -23.40 -14.14 2.48
N LYS A 86 -23.74 -12.85 2.53
CA LYS A 86 -24.39 -12.12 1.42
C LYS A 86 -23.39 -11.67 0.35
N HIS A 87 -22.12 -11.49 0.73
CA HIS A 87 -21.04 -10.95 -0.09
C HIS A 87 -19.81 -11.86 0.01
N PRO A 88 -19.81 -13.02 -0.67
CA PRO A 88 -18.74 -14.01 -0.55
C PRO A 88 -17.37 -13.51 -1.06
N GLU A 89 -17.31 -12.41 -1.81
CA GLU A 89 -16.10 -11.70 -2.19
C GLU A 89 -15.44 -10.95 -1.01
N PHE A 90 -16.23 -10.55 0.00
CA PHE A 90 -15.69 -9.96 1.22
C PHE A 90 -14.97 -11.05 2.03
N ILE A 91 -13.75 -10.74 2.45
CA ILE A 91 -12.84 -11.67 3.13
C ILE A 91 -13.15 -11.71 4.62
N GLY A 92 -13.28 -10.55 5.25
CA GLY A 92 -13.57 -10.50 6.67
C GLY A 92 -13.27 -9.16 7.33
N TYR A 93 -13.34 -9.19 8.65
CA TYR A 93 -13.17 -8.01 9.48
C TYR A 93 -12.52 -8.43 10.80
N LYS A 94 -11.57 -7.62 11.29
CA LYS A 94 -11.07 -7.70 12.65
C LYS A 94 -11.02 -6.32 13.29
N ARG A 95 -10.79 -6.31 14.60
CA ARG A 95 -10.77 -5.11 15.42
C ARG A 95 -9.53 -5.08 16.28
N VAL A 96 -8.86 -3.93 16.29
CA VAL A 96 -7.80 -3.62 17.23
C VAL A 96 -8.42 -2.83 18.37
N ILE A 97 -8.35 -3.37 19.58
CA ILE A 97 -8.83 -2.70 20.77
C ILE A 97 -7.88 -1.55 21.09
N SER A 98 -8.38 -0.38 21.46
CA SER A 98 -7.54 0.78 21.70
C SER A 98 -7.85 1.46 23.03
N GLY A 99 -6.79 1.89 23.71
CA GLY A 99 -6.85 2.86 24.80
C GLY A 99 -6.50 4.25 24.30
N SER A 100 -6.83 5.28 25.08
CA SER A 100 -6.41 6.65 24.78
C SER A 100 -5.11 6.98 25.51
N ARG A 101 -4.09 7.45 24.80
CA ARG A 101 -2.81 7.86 25.40
C ARG A 101 -2.90 9.08 26.33
N GLY A 102 -4.06 9.71 26.47
CA GLY A 102 -4.31 10.74 27.49
C GLY A 102 -4.82 10.19 28.83
N ALA A 103 -5.08 8.88 28.91
CA ALA A 103 -5.64 8.23 30.09
C ALA A 103 -4.60 7.98 31.20
N SER A 104 -5.07 7.70 32.42
CA SER A 104 -4.21 7.32 33.54
C SER A 104 -3.63 5.92 33.35
N LYS A 105 -2.51 5.63 34.02
CA LYS A 105 -1.92 4.27 34.06
C LYS A 105 -2.92 3.20 34.49
N GLN A 106 -3.77 3.50 35.47
CA GLN A 106 -4.81 2.57 35.92
C GLN A 106 -5.84 2.27 34.82
N ASN A 107 -6.23 3.30 34.07
CA ASN A 107 -7.16 3.14 32.96
C ASN A 107 -6.53 2.30 31.83
N ILE A 108 -5.27 2.55 31.47
CA ILE A 108 -4.54 1.73 30.50
C ILE A 108 -4.40 0.29 30.97
N ARG A 109 -4.10 0.05 32.26
CA ARG A 109 -4.08 -1.30 32.84
C ARG A 109 -5.43 -2.01 32.68
N ASN A 110 -6.53 -1.31 32.94
CA ASN A 110 -7.88 -1.86 32.78
C ASN A 110 -8.20 -2.16 31.30
N ASP A 111 -7.83 -1.26 30.39
CA ASP A 111 -8.03 -1.43 28.94
C ASP A 111 -7.26 -2.64 28.41
N LEU A 112 -6.03 -2.81 28.87
CA LEU A 112 -5.17 -3.94 28.52
C LEU A 112 -5.73 -5.29 29.01
N LEU A 113 -6.19 -5.35 30.27
CA LEU A 113 -6.84 -6.55 30.81
C LEU A 113 -8.12 -6.89 30.03
N LYS A 114 -8.92 -5.87 29.70
CA LYS A 114 -10.12 -6.01 28.86
C LYS A 114 -9.76 -6.48 27.45
N ALA A 115 -8.71 -5.94 26.84
CA ALA A 115 -8.24 -6.36 25.51
C ALA A 115 -7.78 -7.83 25.51
N VAL A 116 -7.07 -8.28 26.54
CA VAL A 116 -6.71 -9.70 26.70
C VAL A 116 -7.95 -10.58 26.79
N HIS A 117 -8.91 -10.21 27.63
CA HIS A 117 -10.15 -10.94 27.81
C HIS A 117 -10.92 -11.08 26.48
N LEU A 118 -11.09 -9.97 25.76
CA LEU A 118 -11.76 -9.96 24.46
C LEU A 118 -11.00 -10.73 23.39
N TYR A 119 -9.67 -10.67 23.38
CA TYR A 119 -8.83 -11.44 22.47
C TYR A 119 -8.95 -12.95 22.71
N GLN A 120 -9.08 -13.37 23.97
CA GLN A 120 -9.29 -14.79 24.33
C GLN A 120 -10.70 -15.27 23.98
N ARG A 121 -11.73 -14.42 24.15
CA ARG A 121 -13.13 -14.78 23.88
C ARG A 121 -13.50 -14.72 22.40
N PHE A 122 -12.95 -13.75 21.67
CA PHE A 122 -13.26 -13.52 20.25
C PHE A 122 -11.97 -13.48 19.40
N PRO A 123 -11.15 -14.56 19.38
CA PRO A 123 -9.86 -14.57 18.68
C PRO A 123 -10.00 -14.44 17.16
N HIS A 124 -11.18 -14.75 16.60
CA HIS A 124 -11.48 -14.55 15.18
C HIS A 124 -11.79 -13.09 14.83
N LEU A 125 -12.21 -12.29 15.81
CA LEU A 125 -12.64 -10.89 15.61
C LEU A 125 -11.62 -9.88 16.15
N ILE A 126 -10.88 -10.19 17.21
CA ILE A 126 -9.92 -9.26 17.81
C ILE A 126 -8.50 -9.54 17.31
N ALA A 127 -7.87 -8.51 16.75
CA ALA A 127 -6.51 -8.57 16.23
C ALA A 127 -5.45 -8.31 17.32
N GLY A 128 -5.72 -7.37 18.24
CA GLY A 128 -4.74 -6.94 19.24
C GLY A 128 -5.09 -5.63 19.92
N TYR A 129 -4.05 -4.90 20.35
CA TYR A 129 -4.16 -3.64 21.09
C TYR A 129 -3.35 -2.48 20.50
N ASP A 130 -3.80 -1.25 20.74
CA ASP A 130 -3.18 0.00 20.30
C ASP A 130 -3.41 1.16 21.31
N LEU A 131 -2.62 2.22 21.22
CA LEU A 131 -2.80 3.50 21.93
C LEU A 131 -3.01 4.64 20.93
N VAL A 132 -4.22 5.19 20.91
CA VAL A 132 -4.68 6.23 19.98
C VAL A 132 -4.79 7.61 20.66
N ALA A 133 -5.18 8.63 19.88
CA ALA A 133 -5.27 10.06 20.21
C ALA A 133 -3.97 10.86 19.95
N GLU A 134 -4.05 12.20 20.05
CA GLU A 134 -2.99 13.16 19.69
C GLU A 134 -1.65 12.77 20.34
N GLU A 135 -0.71 12.35 19.50
CA GLU A 135 0.52 11.71 19.93
C GLU A 135 1.49 12.68 20.63
N ASP A 136 1.61 13.91 20.13
CA ASP A 136 2.48 14.94 20.70
C ASP A 136 2.04 15.46 22.08
N ARG A 137 0.74 15.43 22.39
CA ARG A 137 0.22 15.91 23.68
C ARG A 137 -0.09 14.80 24.68
N GLY A 138 -0.14 13.57 24.19
CA GLY A 138 -0.40 12.39 25.00
C GLY A 138 0.83 11.87 25.72
N TYR A 139 0.65 10.82 26.51
CA TYR A 139 1.76 10.10 27.11
C TYR A 139 2.45 9.20 26.08
N SER A 140 3.77 9.05 26.22
CA SER A 140 4.61 8.12 25.48
C SER A 140 4.28 6.66 25.79
N LEU A 141 4.73 5.74 24.93
CA LEU A 141 4.67 4.30 25.22
C LEU A 141 5.51 3.96 26.45
N MET A 142 6.68 4.60 26.61
CA MET A 142 7.57 4.42 27.76
C MET A 142 6.92 4.81 29.09
N PHE A 143 6.05 5.82 29.11
CA PHE A 143 5.29 6.19 30.32
C PHE A 143 4.48 5.01 30.88
N PHE A 144 3.93 4.17 29.99
CA PHE A 144 3.14 2.98 30.31
C PHE A 144 3.95 1.67 30.33
N GLN A 145 5.29 1.75 30.43
CA GLN A 145 6.16 0.57 30.37
C GLN A 145 5.80 -0.52 31.39
N GLU A 146 5.36 -0.14 32.59
CA GLU A 146 5.00 -1.09 33.65
C GLU A 146 3.72 -1.84 33.30
N GLU A 147 2.73 -1.14 32.75
CA GLU A 147 1.46 -1.73 32.30
C GLU A 147 1.70 -2.75 31.18
N PHE A 148 2.52 -2.42 30.18
CA PHE A 148 2.87 -3.35 29.10
C PHE A 148 3.76 -4.51 29.58
N SER A 149 4.75 -4.24 30.43
CA SER A 149 5.68 -5.26 30.94
C SER A 149 4.99 -6.28 31.83
N THR A 150 4.03 -5.85 32.65
CA THR A 150 3.22 -6.76 33.48
C THR A 150 2.47 -7.77 32.62
N LEU A 151 1.92 -7.31 31.49
CA LEU A 151 1.22 -8.17 30.53
C LEU A 151 2.15 -9.21 29.89
N LEU A 152 3.34 -8.77 29.49
CA LEU A 152 4.37 -9.65 28.91
C LEU A 152 4.83 -10.70 29.93
N ALA A 153 5.05 -10.31 31.18
CA ALA A 153 5.43 -11.21 32.27
C ALA A 153 4.34 -12.25 32.59
N ALA A 154 3.07 -11.88 32.44
CA ALA A 154 1.94 -12.80 32.55
C ALA A 154 1.76 -13.73 31.34
N HIS A 155 2.69 -13.71 30.37
CA HIS A 155 2.72 -14.56 29.17
C HIS A 155 1.46 -14.45 28.29
N HIS A 156 0.76 -13.32 28.34
CA HIS A 156 -0.35 -13.05 27.43
C HIS A 156 0.19 -12.73 26.03
N LYS A 157 -0.33 -13.41 25.01
CA LYS A 157 0.08 -13.24 23.60
C LYS A 157 -0.76 -12.20 22.85
N LEU A 158 -1.07 -11.07 23.47
CA LEU A 158 -1.83 -10.01 22.83
C LEU A 158 -0.94 -9.25 21.83
N PRO A 159 -1.24 -9.24 20.52
CA PRO A 159 -0.45 -8.49 19.54
C PRO A 159 -0.66 -6.98 19.68
N TYR A 160 0.34 -6.19 19.32
CA TYR A 160 0.27 -4.72 19.31
C TYR A 160 0.30 -4.14 17.89
N PHE A 161 -0.36 -3.01 17.70
CA PHE A 161 -0.46 -2.26 16.44
C PHE A 161 -0.31 -0.75 16.69
N PHE A 162 0.75 -0.35 17.38
CA PHE A 162 0.88 1.00 17.93
C PHE A 162 0.90 2.09 16.87
N HIS A 163 0.12 3.16 17.10
CA HIS A 163 0.43 4.48 16.57
C HIS A 163 1.77 4.96 17.16
N ALA A 164 2.72 5.27 16.28
CA ALA A 164 4.02 5.76 16.71
C ALA A 164 4.68 6.64 15.63
N GLY A 165 5.25 7.75 16.08
CA GLY A 165 5.98 8.68 15.22
C GLY A 165 5.08 9.49 14.29
N GLU A 166 3.80 9.68 14.60
CA GLU A 166 2.93 10.66 13.92
C GLU A 166 3.28 12.07 14.39
N THR A 167 4.44 12.58 13.97
CA THR A 167 4.97 13.86 14.46
C THR A 167 5.97 14.47 13.49
N ASN A 168 6.04 15.79 13.48
CA ASN A 168 7.07 16.58 12.78
C ASN A 168 8.13 17.15 13.73
N TRP A 169 8.01 16.89 15.03
CA TRP A 169 8.98 17.39 15.99
C TRP A 169 10.32 16.64 15.87
N PRO A 170 11.45 17.32 16.13
CA PRO A 170 12.76 16.70 16.15
C PRO A 170 12.98 15.86 17.42
N ASP A 171 13.88 14.89 17.35
CA ASP A 171 14.18 13.92 18.42
C ASP A 171 14.66 14.55 19.73
N ASP A 172 15.35 15.70 19.63
CA ASP A 172 16.03 16.38 20.74
C ASP A 172 15.11 17.29 21.56
N LEU A 173 13.85 17.45 21.14
CA LEU A 173 12.85 18.21 21.89
C LEU A 173 11.95 17.28 22.70
N LEU A 174 11.74 17.65 23.96
CA LEU A 174 10.66 17.08 24.78
C LEU A 174 9.34 17.60 24.23
N THR A 175 8.63 16.75 23.50
CA THR A 175 7.38 17.10 22.84
C THR A 175 6.17 16.73 23.66
N SER A 176 6.29 15.70 24.52
CA SER A 176 5.28 15.40 25.52
C SER A 176 5.09 16.64 26.39
N MET A 177 3.93 17.27 26.26
CA MET A 177 3.54 18.44 27.07
C MET A 177 3.32 18.08 28.56
N ARG A 178 3.67 16.86 28.98
CA ARG A 178 3.44 16.28 30.31
C ARG A 178 4.74 16.26 31.11
N PRO A 179 4.86 17.06 32.19
CA PRO A 179 6.07 17.09 33.02
C PRO A 179 6.52 15.73 33.57
N GLU A 180 5.57 14.82 33.77
CA GLU A 180 5.77 13.46 34.28
C GLU A 180 6.25 12.45 33.22
N ASP A 181 6.36 12.85 31.96
CA ASP A 181 6.72 12.00 30.82
C ASP A 181 7.79 12.68 29.96
N PRO A 182 9.08 12.58 30.35
CA PRO A 182 10.17 13.33 29.73
C PRO A 182 10.71 12.62 28.47
N PHE A 183 9.84 12.09 27.63
CA PHE A 183 10.22 11.39 26.39
C PHE A 183 9.71 12.15 25.16
N SER A 184 10.52 12.17 24.09
CA SER A 184 10.13 12.77 22.82
C SER A 184 9.19 11.83 22.04
N THR A 185 8.31 12.41 21.25
CA THR A 185 7.33 11.68 20.45
C THR A 185 7.97 10.67 19.49
N PRO A 186 9.06 11.00 18.77
CA PRO A 186 9.74 10.03 17.90
C PRO A 186 10.25 8.79 18.64
N ALA A 187 10.51 8.88 19.95
CA ALA A 187 10.96 7.74 20.76
C ALA A 187 9.93 6.58 20.76
N ASN A 188 8.64 6.88 20.58
CA ASN A 188 7.59 5.85 20.48
C ASN A 188 7.85 4.85 19.34
N LEU A 189 8.58 5.22 18.28
CA LEU A 189 8.98 4.28 17.22
C LEU A 189 9.88 3.18 17.77
N TYR A 190 10.85 3.53 18.62
CA TYR A 190 11.77 2.57 19.25
C TYR A 190 10.99 1.67 20.20
N ASP A 191 10.15 2.25 21.05
CA ASP A 191 9.39 1.53 22.06
C ASP A 191 8.39 0.56 21.44
N ALA A 192 7.67 0.98 20.39
CA ALA A 192 6.75 0.11 19.66
C ALA A 192 7.45 -1.14 19.10
N ILE A 193 8.66 -0.97 18.55
CA ILE A 193 9.47 -2.07 18.02
C ILE A 193 9.97 -3.00 19.13
N VAL A 194 10.39 -2.44 20.27
CA VAL A 194 10.84 -3.22 21.44
C VAL A 194 9.69 -4.02 22.03
N LEU A 195 8.50 -3.42 22.12
CA LEU A 195 7.26 -4.09 22.56
C LEU A 195 6.74 -5.14 21.56
N GLY A 196 7.37 -5.27 20.39
CA GLY A 196 7.06 -6.31 19.41
C GLY A 196 5.82 -6.02 18.59
N THR A 197 5.55 -4.74 18.29
CA THR A 197 4.43 -4.34 17.43
C THR A 197 4.46 -5.07 16.08
N LYS A 198 3.27 -5.37 15.55
CA LYS A 198 3.10 -6.04 14.25
C LYS A 198 3.12 -5.05 13.10
N ARG A 199 2.60 -3.84 13.34
CA ARG A 199 2.60 -2.71 12.41
C ARG A 199 2.79 -1.41 13.19
N ILE A 200 3.21 -0.36 12.50
CA ILE A 200 3.32 1.00 13.05
C ILE A 200 2.28 1.88 12.36
N GLY A 201 1.40 2.52 13.13
CA GLY A 201 0.49 3.54 12.64
C GLY A 201 1.24 4.83 12.29
N HIS A 202 1.01 5.36 11.09
CA HIS A 202 1.58 6.57 10.50
C HIS A 202 3.10 6.53 10.25
N GLY A 203 3.93 6.55 11.30
CA GLY A 203 5.39 6.55 11.16
C GLY A 203 5.99 7.74 10.40
N ILE A 204 5.43 8.94 10.53
CA ILE A 204 5.91 10.17 9.87
C ILE A 204 7.39 10.45 10.19
N ALA A 205 7.76 10.42 11.47
CA ALA A 205 9.11 10.69 11.94
C ALA A 205 10.13 9.61 11.53
N LEU A 206 9.69 8.43 11.04
CA LEU A 206 10.58 7.33 10.65
C LEU A 206 11.62 7.75 9.61
N ALA A 207 11.29 8.75 8.77
CA ALA A 207 12.21 9.33 7.78
C ALA A 207 13.56 9.77 8.38
N ASN A 208 13.57 10.16 9.65
CA ASN A 208 14.76 10.64 10.36
C ASN A 208 15.58 9.52 11.02
N HIS A 209 15.09 8.27 10.98
CA HIS A 209 15.69 7.14 11.68
C HIS A 209 16.09 6.00 10.72
N PRO A 210 17.17 6.15 9.93
CA PRO A 210 17.58 5.13 8.95
C PRO A 210 17.89 3.77 9.59
N TYR A 211 18.40 3.75 10.83
CA TYR A 211 18.59 2.49 11.56
C TYR A 211 17.26 1.79 11.86
N LEU A 212 16.21 2.54 12.22
CA LEU A 212 14.89 1.95 12.44
C LEU A 212 14.26 1.45 11.14
N MET A 213 14.51 2.11 10.01
CA MET A 213 14.08 1.57 8.70
C MET A 213 14.66 0.18 8.44
N GLU A 214 15.95 -0.03 8.72
CA GLU A 214 16.57 -1.36 8.61
C GLU A 214 15.96 -2.38 9.57
N VAL A 215 15.63 -1.94 10.79
CA VAL A 215 14.97 -2.82 11.77
C VAL A 215 13.57 -3.21 11.30
N LEU A 216 12.75 -2.26 10.82
CA LEU A 216 11.41 -2.55 10.29
C LEU A 216 11.47 -3.47 9.08
N LYS A 217 12.39 -3.23 8.15
CA LYS A 217 12.62 -4.06 6.97
C LYS A 217 13.00 -5.49 7.34
N SER A 218 13.99 -5.66 8.22
CA SER A 218 14.46 -6.98 8.66
C SER A 218 13.41 -7.74 9.47
N LYS A 219 12.70 -7.06 10.37
CA LYS A 219 11.63 -7.65 11.19
C LYS A 219 10.30 -7.80 10.44
N LYS A 220 10.20 -7.27 9.22
CA LYS A 220 8.96 -7.24 8.41
C LYS A 220 7.80 -6.59 9.18
N ILE A 221 8.06 -5.42 9.77
CA ILE A 221 7.05 -4.60 10.43
C ILE A 221 6.61 -3.55 9.42
N ALA A 222 5.32 -3.56 9.08
CA ALA A 222 4.78 -2.63 8.10
C ALA A 222 4.39 -1.29 8.73
N VAL A 223 4.53 -0.21 7.97
CA VAL A 223 4.00 1.11 8.31
C VAL A 223 2.63 1.30 7.65
N GLU A 224 1.63 1.70 8.43
CA GLU A 224 0.31 2.10 7.96
C GLU A 224 0.34 3.59 7.61
N ALA A 225 0.50 3.91 6.32
CA ALA A 225 0.50 5.28 5.84
C ALA A 225 -0.94 5.77 5.59
N ASN A 226 -1.27 6.96 6.10
CA ASN A 226 -2.60 7.57 6.00
C ASN A 226 -2.49 8.96 5.32
N PRO A 227 -2.28 9.01 3.98
CA PRO A 227 -1.93 10.22 3.25
C PRO A 227 -2.85 11.41 3.52
N VAL A 228 -4.17 11.20 3.48
CA VAL A 228 -5.14 12.28 3.63
C VAL A 228 -5.17 12.76 5.08
N SER A 229 -5.17 11.84 6.06
CA SER A 229 -5.11 12.18 7.48
C SER A 229 -3.88 13.05 7.78
N ASN A 230 -2.71 12.64 7.31
CA ASN A 230 -1.47 13.35 7.53
C ASN A 230 -1.46 14.76 6.89
N MET A 231 -2.19 14.96 5.79
CA MET A 231 -2.39 16.28 5.19
C MET A 231 -3.40 17.14 5.96
N MET A 232 -4.56 16.57 6.31
CA MET A 232 -5.63 17.28 7.01
C MET A 232 -5.22 17.69 8.43
N LEU A 233 -4.33 16.92 9.07
CA LEU A 233 -3.74 17.23 10.37
C LEU A 233 -2.50 18.13 10.30
N GLY A 234 -2.02 18.46 9.10
CA GLY A 234 -0.93 19.41 8.88
C GLY A 234 0.48 18.83 9.00
N TYR A 235 0.63 17.51 9.15
CA TYR A 235 1.94 16.85 9.16
C TYR A 235 2.61 16.89 7.78
N VAL A 236 1.83 16.73 6.70
CA VAL A 236 2.33 16.73 5.32
C VAL A 236 1.56 17.76 4.49
N GLN A 237 2.22 18.83 4.07
CA GLN A 237 1.57 19.89 3.28
C GLN A 237 1.41 19.52 1.80
N ASP A 238 2.24 18.60 1.31
CA ASP A 238 2.29 18.20 -0.09
C ASP A 238 2.63 16.72 -0.15
N GLN A 239 1.76 15.92 -0.78
CA GLN A 239 1.93 14.47 -0.86
C GLN A 239 3.24 14.06 -1.55
N ARG A 240 3.81 14.92 -2.41
CA ARG A 240 5.14 14.67 -3.02
C ARG A 240 6.28 14.60 -2.01
N HIS A 241 6.06 15.12 -0.79
CA HIS A 241 7.01 15.08 0.31
C HIS A 241 6.58 14.11 1.43
N HIS A 242 5.54 13.30 1.22
CA HIS A 242 5.09 12.36 2.24
C HIS A 242 6.22 11.35 2.56
N PRO A 243 6.64 11.18 3.83
CA PRO A 243 7.82 10.37 4.16
C PRO A 243 7.67 8.88 3.80
N ALA A 244 6.43 8.41 3.68
CA ALA A 244 6.15 7.03 3.32
C ALA A 244 6.75 6.53 2.01
N ILE A 245 6.84 7.38 0.99
CA ILE A 245 7.49 6.97 -0.25
C ILE A 245 8.98 6.67 -0.04
N THR A 246 9.66 7.43 0.82
CA THR A 246 11.09 7.24 1.08
C THR A 246 11.37 5.87 1.67
N TYR A 247 10.69 5.49 2.75
CA TYR A 247 10.94 4.18 3.37
C TYR A 247 10.36 3.03 2.56
N PHE A 248 9.25 3.21 1.83
CA PHE A 248 8.76 2.20 0.88
C PHE A 248 9.80 1.90 -0.20
N ARG A 249 10.42 2.93 -0.81
CA ARG A 249 11.51 2.76 -1.79
C ARG A 249 12.77 2.16 -1.18
N TYR A 250 13.02 2.41 0.11
CA TYR A 250 14.09 1.76 0.88
C TYR A 250 13.85 0.25 1.13
N GLY A 251 12.63 -0.22 0.90
CA GLY A 251 12.21 -1.61 1.10
C GLY A 251 11.60 -1.89 2.47
N VAL A 252 11.26 -0.85 3.23
CA VAL A 252 10.40 -0.98 4.42
C VAL A 252 8.99 -1.34 3.96
N PRO A 253 8.34 -2.37 4.52
CA PRO A 253 6.98 -2.69 4.15
C PRO A 253 6.03 -1.54 4.52
N ALA A 254 5.12 -1.18 3.62
CA ALA A 254 4.13 -0.14 3.82
C ALA A 254 2.76 -0.59 3.31
N VAL A 255 1.70 -0.08 3.93
CA VAL A 255 0.30 -0.22 3.49
C VAL A 255 -0.35 1.15 3.45
N ILE A 256 -1.31 1.37 2.56
CA ILE A 256 -2.13 2.59 2.51
C ILE A 256 -3.44 2.31 3.25
N SER A 257 -3.86 3.24 4.09
CA SER A 257 -5.10 3.21 4.86
C SER A 257 -5.74 4.61 4.85
N ALA A 258 -7.05 4.67 5.17
CA ALA A 258 -7.84 5.89 5.11
C ALA A 258 -8.05 6.60 6.47
N ASP A 259 -7.62 5.96 7.56
CA ASP A 259 -7.76 6.46 8.94
C ASP A 259 -9.22 6.80 9.29
N ASP A 260 -9.57 8.09 9.39
CA ASP A 260 -10.90 8.60 9.72
C ASP A 260 -11.58 9.36 8.55
N PRO A 261 -11.87 8.72 7.40
CA PRO A 261 -12.30 9.42 6.18
C PRO A 261 -13.52 10.31 6.42
N ALA A 262 -14.52 9.81 7.16
CA ALA A 262 -15.75 10.54 7.45
C ALA A 262 -15.52 11.83 8.24
N THR A 263 -14.49 11.87 9.08
CA THR A 263 -14.12 13.06 9.86
C THR A 263 -13.44 14.11 8.98
N PHE A 264 -12.77 13.67 7.91
CA PHE A 264 -12.16 14.55 6.91
C PHE A 264 -13.12 14.98 5.80
N GLY A 265 -14.36 14.50 5.83
CA GLY A 265 -15.44 14.93 4.92
C GLY A 265 -15.62 14.07 3.66
N TYR A 266 -15.14 12.82 3.66
CA TYR A 266 -15.36 11.85 2.59
C TYR A 266 -15.63 10.45 3.16
N ASP A 267 -16.19 9.53 2.38
CA ASP A 267 -16.56 8.17 2.85
C ASP A 267 -16.00 7.06 1.94
N TYR A 268 -14.95 7.39 1.19
CA TYR A 268 -14.28 6.50 0.23
C TYR A 268 -12.92 6.02 0.72
N PHE A 269 -12.54 4.80 0.36
CA PHE A 269 -11.20 4.26 0.64
C PHE A 269 -10.20 4.59 -0.48
N THR A 270 -10.68 4.83 -1.71
CA THR A 270 -9.82 5.10 -2.87
C THR A 270 -9.13 6.46 -2.82
N THR A 271 -9.64 7.43 -2.04
CA THR A 271 -9.04 8.78 -1.94
C THR A 271 -7.58 8.72 -1.50
N ASP A 272 -7.26 7.98 -0.44
CA ASP A 272 -5.88 7.82 0.04
C ASP A 272 -4.98 7.10 -0.97
N TRP A 273 -5.54 6.15 -1.73
CA TRP A 273 -4.84 5.51 -2.84
C TRP A 273 -4.55 6.48 -3.99
N TYR A 274 -5.49 7.36 -4.31
CA TYR A 274 -5.32 8.39 -5.33
C TYR A 274 -4.23 9.40 -4.93
N GLU A 275 -4.28 9.91 -3.70
CA GLU A 275 -3.29 10.85 -3.17
C GLU A 275 -1.90 10.23 -3.15
N ALA A 276 -1.77 8.98 -2.71
CA ALA A 276 -0.51 8.26 -2.77
C ALA A 276 -0.04 8.00 -4.20
N PHE A 277 -0.94 7.54 -5.09
CA PHE A 277 -0.58 7.25 -6.48
C PHE A 277 -0.05 8.49 -7.21
N MET A 278 -0.80 9.58 -7.16
CA MET A 278 -0.47 10.83 -7.83
C MET A 278 0.69 11.56 -7.13
N GLY A 279 0.63 11.68 -5.81
CA GLY A 279 1.61 12.43 -5.03
C GLY A 279 2.97 11.74 -4.96
N TRP A 280 2.98 10.42 -4.77
CA TRP A 280 4.23 9.68 -4.54
C TRP A 280 4.86 9.14 -5.84
N GLY A 281 4.20 9.36 -6.98
CA GLY A 281 4.67 8.87 -8.29
C GLY A 281 4.71 7.34 -8.33
N LEU A 282 3.67 6.68 -7.84
CA LEU A 282 3.57 5.22 -7.86
C LEU A 282 3.24 4.73 -9.26
N ASP A 283 3.72 3.53 -9.59
CA ASP A 283 3.30 2.81 -10.80
C ASP A 283 2.43 1.59 -10.48
N LEU A 284 2.01 0.86 -11.52
CA LEU A 284 1.15 -0.31 -11.37
C LEU A 284 1.79 -1.44 -10.54
N ALA A 285 3.12 -1.57 -10.58
CA ALA A 285 3.84 -2.57 -9.78
C ALA A 285 3.85 -2.15 -8.31
N ASP A 286 4.02 -0.86 -8.02
CA ASP A 286 3.91 -0.32 -6.67
C ASP A 286 2.52 -0.53 -6.08
N LEU A 287 1.47 -0.23 -6.84
CA LEU A 287 0.08 -0.45 -6.43
C LEU A 287 -0.17 -1.92 -6.10
N ARG A 288 0.33 -2.84 -6.93
CA ARG A 288 0.23 -4.28 -6.68
C ARG A 288 0.98 -4.67 -5.39
N GLN A 289 2.16 -4.11 -5.16
CA GLN A 289 2.96 -4.41 -3.98
C GLN A 289 2.30 -3.89 -2.70
N LEU A 290 1.73 -2.68 -2.72
CA LEU A 290 1.01 -2.10 -1.59
C LEU A 290 -0.27 -2.89 -1.27
N ALA A 291 -0.99 -3.35 -2.29
CA ALA A 291 -2.17 -4.21 -2.12
C ALA A 291 -1.78 -5.60 -1.59
N ASN A 292 -0.68 -6.18 -2.07
CA ASN A 292 -0.14 -7.41 -1.51
C ASN A 292 0.30 -7.23 -0.05
N ASN A 293 0.93 -6.10 0.27
CA ASN A 293 1.34 -5.78 1.65
C ASN A 293 0.12 -5.72 2.59
N SER A 294 -1.00 -5.13 2.17
CA SER A 294 -2.20 -5.06 3.03
C SER A 294 -2.73 -6.45 3.41
N LEU A 295 -2.61 -7.44 2.51
CA LEU A 295 -2.91 -8.83 2.82
C LEU A 295 -1.82 -9.48 3.69
N GLN A 296 -0.54 -9.31 3.33
CA GLN A 296 0.59 -9.94 3.99
C GLN A 296 0.71 -9.53 5.47
N TYR A 297 0.53 -8.24 5.74
CA TYR A 297 0.71 -7.64 7.07
C TYR A 297 -0.59 -7.50 7.86
N SER A 298 -1.72 -7.97 7.33
CA SER A 298 -2.95 -8.12 8.11
C SER A 298 -2.78 -9.07 9.31
N ALA A 299 -3.69 -8.93 10.27
CA ALA A 299 -3.86 -9.80 11.43
C ALA A 299 -4.61 -11.10 11.10
N MET A 300 -4.83 -11.39 9.81
CA MET A 300 -5.38 -12.66 9.36
C MET A 300 -4.49 -13.84 9.74
N SER A 301 -5.12 -14.97 10.05
CA SER A 301 -4.46 -16.28 10.19
C SER A 301 -3.84 -16.71 8.85
N SER A 302 -2.98 -17.73 8.87
CA SER A 302 -2.39 -18.26 7.64
C SER A 302 -3.44 -18.75 6.64
N ASP A 303 -4.51 -19.38 7.12
CA ASP A 303 -5.61 -19.88 6.27
C ASP A 303 -6.47 -18.74 5.73
N GLU A 304 -6.77 -17.74 6.57
CA GLU A 304 -7.48 -16.52 6.14
C GLU A 304 -6.69 -15.79 5.05
N LYS A 305 -5.35 -15.67 5.19
CA LYS A 305 -4.47 -15.06 4.18
C LYS A 305 -4.45 -15.86 2.88
N MET A 306 -4.37 -17.19 2.95
CA MET A 306 -4.37 -18.03 1.74
C MET A 306 -5.66 -17.84 0.93
N ASN A 307 -6.81 -17.82 1.61
CA ASN A 307 -8.10 -17.54 0.98
C ASN A 307 -8.17 -16.10 0.43
N ALA A 308 -7.66 -15.13 1.19
CA ALA A 308 -7.60 -13.73 0.76
C ALA A 308 -6.79 -13.55 -0.52
N TYR A 309 -5.61 -14.17 -0.61
CA TYR A 309 -4.78 -14.13 -1.81
C TYR A 309 -5.47 -14.73 -3.03
N ALA A 310 -6.16 -15.87 -2.87
CA ALA A 310 -6.89 -16.48 -3.98
C ALA A 310 -8.02 -15.56 -4.52
N LYS A 311 -8.78 -14.92 -3.63
CA LYS A 311 -9.81 -13.95 -4.03
C LYS A 311 -9.20 -12.71 -4.68
N TRP A 312 -8.16 -12.16 -4.08
CA TRP A 312 -7.50 -10.95 -4.57
C TRP A 312 -6.80 -11.16 -5.91
N ASP A 313 -6.10 -12.29 -6.12
CA ASP A 313 -5.44 -12.59 -7.39
C ASP A 313 -6.46 -12.68 -8.54
N SER A 314 -7.63 -13.26 -8.28
CA SER A 314 -8.74 -13.29 -9.25
C SER A 314 -9.24 -11.88 -9.57
N ALA A 315 -9.50 -11.07 -8.55
CA ALA A 315 -9.96 -9.69 -8.71
C ALA A 315 -8.92 -8.80 -9.42
N TRP A 316 -7.64 -8.94 -9.08
CA TRP A 316 -6.52 -8.24 -9.71
C TRP A 316 -6.39 -8.60 -11.18
N ASN A 317 -6.44 -9.88 -11.53
CA ASN A 317 -6.37 -10.32 -12.92
C ASN A 317 -7.54 -9.78 -13.75
N LYS A 318 -8.74 -9.75 -13.18
CA LYS A 318 -9.92 -9.13 -13.80
C LYS A 318 -9.70 -7.62 -14.02
N PHE A 319 -9.26 -6.90 -13.00
CA PHE A 319 -8.91 -5.48 -13.09
C PHE A 319 -7.91 -5.22 -14.23
N ILE A 320 -6.79 -5.95 -14.29
CA ILE A 320 -5.79 -5.80 -15.35
C ILE A 320 -6.37 -6.03 -16.75
N GLN A 321 -7.22 -7.05 -16.92
CA GLN A 321 -7.85 -7.34 -18.20
C GLN A 321 -8.83 -6.24 -18.62
N GLU A 322 -9.64 -5.74 -17.69
CA GLU A 322 -10.62 -4.68 -17.93
C GLU A 322 -9.93 -3.34 -18.21
N THR A 323 -8.95 -2.94 -17.40
CA THR A 323 -8.14 -1.74 -17.64
C THR A 323 -7.42 -1.81 -18.98
N LYS A 324 -6.85 -2.97 -19.34
CA LYS A 324 -6.24 -3.16 -20.67
C LYS A 324 -7.28 -2.98 -21.76
N LYS A 325 -8.45 -3.61 -21.65
CA LYS A 325 -9.53 -3.50 -22.64
C LYS A 325 -9.98 -2.05 -22.83
N GLU A 326 -10.16 -1.32 -21.73
CA GLU A 326 -10.52 0.09 -21.74
C GLU A 326 -9.43 0.92 -22.42
N ALA A 327 -8.16 0.78 -21.98
CA ALA A 327 -7.02 1.47 -22.56
C ALA A 327 -6.89 1.19 -24.08
N CYS A 328 -7.17 -0.03 -24.52
CA CYS A 328 -7.18 -0.40 -25.94
C CYS A 328 -8.36 0.19 -26.73
N GLY A 329 -9.46 0.54 -26.06
CA GLY A 329 -10.60 1.21 -26.66
C GLY A 329 -10.44 2.73 -26.76
N LEU A 330 -9.46 3.31 -26.07
CA LEU A 330 -9.18 4.75 -26.15
C LEU A 330 -8.62 5.10 -27.53
N ASN A 331 -9.32 5.97 -28.25
CA ASN A 331 -8.79 6.57 -29.46
C ASN A 331 -7.72 7.61 -29.10
N VAL A 332 -6.45 7.22 -29.21
CA VAL A 332 -5.32 8.15 -29.11
C VAL A 332 -5.26 9.01 -30.39
N HIS A 333 -6.15 9.99 -30.49
CA HIS A 333 -6.15 10.96 -31.59
C HIS A 333 -4.97 11.93 -31.46
N GLY A 334 -4.33 12.28 -32.59
CA GLY A 334 -3.57 13.53 -32.71
C GLY A 334 -2.04 13.46 -32.66
N THR A 335 -1.41 12.36 -32.24
CA THR A 335 0.06 12.26 -32.17
C THR A 335 0.60 11.17 -33.10
N GLN A 336 1.30 11.57 -34.16
CA GLN A 336 2.07 10.62 -34.96
C GLN A 336 3.28 10.12 -34.15
N PRO A 337 3.59 8.81 -34.19
CA PRO A 337 4.80 8.30 -33.58
C PRO A 337 6.02 8.91 -34.26
N PHE A 338 6.98 9.34 -33.44
CA PHE A 338 8.26 9.87 -33.91
C PHE A 338 9.38 8.98 -33.40
N ILE A 339 10.24 8.55 -34.32
CA ILE A 339 11.41 7.74 -34.04
C ILE A 339 12.63 8.66 -34.11
N GLY A 340 13.33 8.80 -32.99
CA GLY A 340 14.53 9.63 -32.90
C GLY A 340 15.81 8.87 -33.22
N SER A 341 15.97 7.66 -32.66
CA SER A 341 17.20 6.88 -32.82
C SER A 341 17.00 5.39 -32.54
N ILE A 342 18.00 4.59 -32.93
CA ILE A 342 18.12 3.18 -32.57
C ILE A 342 19.50 2.90 -31.95
N PHE A 343 19.57 1.99 -30.98
CA PHE A 343 20.83 1.58 -30.35
C PHE A 343 20.82 0.10 -29.91
N PRO A 344 21.87 -0.69 -30.18
CA PRO A 344 22.93 -0.36 -31.13
C PRO A 344 22.35 -0.23 -32.55
N ASN A 345 23.00 0.58 -33.40
CA ASN A 345 22.67 0.69 -34.83
C ASN A 345 23.41 -0.37 -35.67
N GLU A 346 24.00 -1.37 -35.02
CA GLU A 346 24.68 -2.49 -35.66
C GLU A 346 24.50 -3.77 -34.86
N GLY A 347 24.69 -4.92 -35.50
CA GLY A 347 24.62 -6.21 -34.87
C GLY A 347 24.89 -7.37 -35.83
N TYR A 348 24.96 -8.58 -35.30
CA TYR A 348 25.46 -9.71 -36.08
C TYR A 348 24.51 -10.16 -37.18
N VAL A 349 25.06 -10.61 -38.31
CA VAL A 349 24.31 -11.29 -39.40
C VAL A 349 23.54 -12.53 -38.92
N SER A 350 23.97 -13.14 -37.82
CA SER A 350 23.27 -14.26 -37.16
C SER A 350 21.97 -13.85 -36.47
N GLY A 351 21.64 -12.56 -36.42
CA GLY A 351 20.46 -12.04 -35.74
C GLY A 351 20.59 -12.04 -34.21
N GLY A 352 19.49 -11.68 -33.54
CA GLY A 352 19.36 -11.71 -32.08
C GLY A 352 19.92 -10.50 -31.34
N THR A 353 20.45 -9.50 -32.06
CA THR A 353 20.91 -8.26 -31.41
C THR A 353 19.70 -7.48 -30.90
N LYS A 354 19.66 -7.20 -29.59
CA LYS A 354 18.57 -6.44 -28.97
C LYS A 354 18.74 -4.96 -29.27
N VAL A 355 17.90 -4.43 -30.16
CA VAL A 355 17.90 -3.04 -30.60
C VAL A 355 16.85 -2.26 -29.83
N GLN A 356 17.28 -1.21 -29.13
CA GLN A 356 16.42 -0.21 -28.50
C GLN A 356 16.06 0.86 -29.52
N VAL A 357 14.78 1.19 -29.61
CA VAL A 357 14.24 2.22 -30.49
C VAL A 357 13.71 3.34 -29.60
N PHE A 358 14.34 4.53 -29.69
CA PHE A 358 13.98 5.69 -28.89
C PHE A 358 13.11 6.65 -29.70
N GLY A 359 12.11 7.22 -29.06
CA GLY A 359 11.19 8.14 -29.70
C GLY A 359 10.15 8.72 -28.76
N ARG A 360 8.98 9.03 -29.32
CA ARG A 360 7.81 9.52 -28.58
C ARG A 360 6.53 9.07 -29.26
N ASN A 361 5.45 9.09 -28.51
CA ASN A 361 4.09 8.74 -28.93
C ASN A 361 3.93 7.25 -29.31
N PHE A 362 4.56 6.34 -28.55
CA PHE A 362 4.49 4.90 -28.79
C PHE A 362 3.28 4.20 -28.16
N GLU A 363 2.40 4.92 -27.47
CA GLU A 363 1.21 4.41 -26.76
C GLU A 363 0.27 3.58 -27.66
N ARG A 364 0.25 3.82 -28.97
CA ARG A 364 -0.52 3.00 -29.94
C ARG A 364 -0.11 1.52 -29.92
N SER A 365 1.09 1.23 -29.44
CA SER A 365 1.64 -0.12 -29.33
C SER A 365 1.13 -0.92 -28.13
N ILE A 366 0.48 -0.28 -27.14
CA ILE A 366 0.06 -0.96 -25.90
C ILE A 366 -0.86 -2.16 -26.22
N CYS A 367 -1.64 -2.03 -27.29
CA CYS A 367 -2.67 -2.98 -27.68
C CYS A 367 -2.47 -3.58 -29.07
N GLN A 368 -1.33 -3.32 -29.68
CA GLN A 368 -1.02 -3.72 -31.04
C GLN A 368 0.34 -4.40 -31.07
N THR A 369 0.53 -5.29 -32.03
CA THR A 369 1.82 -5.90 -32.29
C THR A 369 2.74 -4.87 -32.92
N VAL A 370 3.88 -4.65 -32.28
CA VAL A 370 4.98 -3.86 -32.85
C VAL A 370 5.77 -4.75 -33.80
N LEU A 371 6.05 -4.28 -35.00
CA LEU A 371 6.95 -4.95 -35.94
C LEU A 371 8.08 -4.03 -36.33
N CYS A 372 9.31 -4.47 -36.12
CA CYS A 372 10.52 -3.75 -36.49
C CYS A 372 11.09 -4.37 -37.76
N LYS A 373 11.32 -3.54 -38.77
CA LYS A 373 11.72 -3.95 -40.11
C LYS A 373 13.13 -3.43 -40.42
N PHE A 374 13.99 -4.36 -40.80
CA PHE A 374 15.40 -4.17 -41.13
C PHE A 374 15.59 -4.51 -42.60
N GLY A 375 15.48 -3.52 -43.48
CA GLY A 375 15.40 -3.76 -44.92
C GLY A 375 14.12 -4.49 -45.28
N ASN A 376 14.21 -5.75 -45.72
CA ASN A 376 13.05 -6.58 -46.07
C ASN A 376 12.58 -7.48 -44.91
N ASP A 377 13.46 -7.73 -43.94
CA ASP A 377 13.19 -8.68 -42.87
C ASP A 377 12.47 -8.00 -41.70
N THR A 378 11.53 -8.71 -41.07
CA THR A 378 10.74 -8.20 -39.95
C THR A 378 10.98 -9.03 -38.69
N SER A 379 10.85 -8.36 -37.55
CA SER A 379 10.96 -8.95 -36.23
C SER A 379 9.88 -8.38 -35.32
N THR A 380 9.41 -9.17 -34.37
CA THR A 380 8.47 -8.68 -33.36
C THR A 380 9.18 -7.75 -32.39
N GLY A 381 8.62 -6.56 -32.19
CA GLY A 381 9.03 -5.61 -31.17
C GLY A 381 8.24 -5.80 -29.88
N ARG A 382 8.83 -5.35 -28.78
CA ARG A 382 8.20 -5.25 -27.46
C ARG A 382 8.12 -3.78 -27.06
N TYR A 383 6.90 -3.32 -26.81
CA TYR A 383 6.65 -2.03 -26.18
C TYR A 383 7.22 -2.03 -24.74
N VAL A 384 7.98 -0.99 -24.40
CA VAL A 384 8.52 -0.80 -23.04
C VAL A 384 7.81 0.37 -22.37
N ASN A 385 7.81 1.55 -23.01
CA ASN A 385 7.07 2.73 -22.58
C ASN A 385 6.83 3.67 -23.79
N ASN A 386 6.21 4.83 -23.57
CA ASN A 386 5.85 5.79 -24.62
C ASN A 386 7.03 6.32 -25.46
N ASN A 387 8.28 6.09 -25.00
CA ASN A 387 9.49 6.60 -25.62
C ASN A 387 10.49 5.49 -25.99
N LEU A 388 10.19 4.22 -25.69
CA LEU A 388 11.10 3.10 -25.86
C LEU A 388 10.39 1.82 -26.32
N ILE A 389 10.93 1.23 -27.38
CA ILE A 389 10.62 -0.12 -27.86
C ILE A 389 11.90 -0.95 -27.92
N THR A 390 11.80 -2.25 -27.74
CA THR A 390 12.90 -3.18 -27.99
C THR A 390 12.55 -4.14 -29.11
N CYS A 391 13.44 -4.31 -30.09
CA CYS A 391 13.34 -5.26 -31.19
C CYS A 391 14.53 -6.21 -31.16
N ASN A 392 14.43 -7.36 -31.82
CA ASN A 392 15.58 -8.23 -32.05
C ASN A 392 15.93 -8.23 -33.54
N SER A 393 17.20 -8.02 -33.89
CA SER A 393 17.62 -8.07 -35.29
C SER A 393 17.33 -9.46 -35.89
N PRO A 394 16.82 -9.55 -37.13
CA PRO A 394 16.58 -10.82 -37.79
C PRO A 394 17.88 -11.47 -38.26
N VAL A 395 17.82 -12.76 -38.60
CA VAL A 395 18.92 -13.46 -39.27
C VAL A 395 18.99 -12.96 -40.71
N LYS A 396 20.15 -12.47 -41.16
CA LYS A 396 20.37 -12.08 -42.56
C LYS A 396 20.84 -13.29 -43.35
N LEU A 397 19.93 -13.96 -44.06
CA LEU A 397 20.26 -15.10 -44.93
C LEU A 397 21.07 -14.59 -46.13
N SER A 398 22.37 -14.84 -46.11
CA SER A 398 23.29 -14.49 -47.20
C SER A 398 23.04 -15.37 -48.42
N HIS A 399 22.10 -14.97 -49.28
CA HIS A 399 22.01 -15.51 -50.64
C HIS A 399 23.09 -14.87 -51.51
N GLY A 400 24.20 -15.58 -51.66
CA GLY A 400 25.24 -15.27 -52.65
C GLY A 400 26.14 -14.11 -52.26
N ILE A 401 27.44 -14.38 -52.20
CA ILE A 401 28.49 -13.38 -52.04
C ILE A 401 28.40 -12.38 -53.20
N SER A 402 27.89 -11.19 -52.93
CA SER A 402 28.31 -9.97 -53.62
C SER A 402 28.03 -8.77 -52.70
N SER A 403 28.85 -7.74 -52.86
CA SER A 403 28.97 -6.52 -52.08
C SER A 403 27.69 -5.65 -52.04
N GLN A 404 26.60 -6.17 -51.50
CA GLN A 404 25.40 -5.38 -51.20
C GLN A 404 25.46 -4.93 -49.74
N THR A 405 25.23 -3.64 -49.54
CA THR A 405 25.42 -2.91 -48.28
C THR A 405 25.02 -3.73 -47.04
N ASN A 406 25.96 -3.87 -46.11
CA ASN A 406 25.69 -4.41 -44.77
C ASN A 406 24.66 -3.57 -44.00
N SER A 407 24.45 -2.32 -44.43
CA SER A 407 23.43 -1.42 -43.94
C SER A 407 22.04 -1.73 -44.51
N ALA A 408 21.04 -1.80 -43.63
CA ALA A 408 19.64 -1.99 -43.96
C ALA A 408 18.80 -0.80 -43.42
N PRO A 409 17.87 -0.22 -44.19
CA PRO A 409 17.01 0.84 -43.70
C PRO A 409 16.11 0.32 -42.58
N PHE A 410 15.91 1.13 -41.54
CA PHE A 410 15.06 0.78 -40.40
C PHE A 410 13.69 1.44 -40.53
N SER A 411 12.64 0.65 -40.33
CA SER A 411 11.27 1.13 -40.20
C SER A 411 10.52 0.34 -39.13
N ILE A 412 9.46 0.91 -38.59
CA ILE A 412 8.71 0.30 -37.50
C ILE A 412 7.22 0.45 -37.72
N SER A 413 6.46 -0.59 -37.40
CA SER A 413 5.00 -0.55 -37.33
C SER A 413 4.56 -0.64 -35.88
N PHE A 414 3.58 0.19 -35.54
CA PHE A 414 2.93 0.22 -34.21
C PHE A 414 1.49 -0.29 -34.29
N ASN A 415 1.09 -0.92 -35.40
CA ASN A 415 -0.30 -1.29 -35.70
C ASN A 415 -0.42 -2.62 -36.47
N ASN A 416 0.20 -3.70 -35.95
CA ASN A 416 0.18 -5.05 -36.54
C ASN A 416 0.73 -5.13 -37.98
N GLY A 417 1.64 -4.25 -38.37
CA GLY A 417 2.20 -4.23 -39.72
C GLY A 417 1.35 -3.51 -40.77
N ASN A 418 0.20 -2.93 -40.39
CA ASN A 418 -0.67 -2.20 -41.33
C ASN A 418 0.02 -0.94 -41.88
N THR A 419 0.85 -0.28 -41.09
CA THR A 419 1.60 0.92 -41.48
C THR A 419 3.02 0.84 -40.93
N PHE A 420 4.01 1.02 -41.81
CA PHE A 420 5.41 1.16 -41.43
C PHE A 420 5.82 2.63 -41.52
N TYR A 421 6.38 3.14 -40.43
CA TYR A 421 6.96 4.47 -40.35
C TYR A 421 8.42 4.37 -40.79
N SER A 422 8.67 4.85 -42.01
CA SER A 422 10.01 4.95 -42.56
C SER A 422 10.83 5.98 -41.76
N THR A 423 12.09 5.66 -41.51
CA THR A 423 13.04 6.55 -40.84
C THR A 423 14.26 6.76 -41.72
N ASN A 424 15.07 7.78 -41.42
CA ASN A 424 16.40 7.93 -42.03
C ASN A 424 17.46 7.07 -41.30
N LEU A 425 17.04 6.21 -40.38
CA LEU A 425 17.93 5.36 -39.59
C LEU A 425 18.26 4.10 -40.37
N THR A 426 19.47 3.59 -40.14
CA THR A 426 19.93 2.34 -40.74
C THR A 426 20.54 1.44 -39.67
N PHE A 427 20.44 0.14 -39.90
CA PHE A 427 21.05 -0.88 -39.06
C PHE A 427 22.10 -1.65 -39.86
N SER A 428 23.31 -1.74 -39.33
CA SER A 428 24.43 -2.41 -40.00
C SER A 428 24.61 -3.84 -39.51
N PHE A 429 24.51 -4.80 -40.43
CA PHE A 429 24.79 -6.19 -40.15
C PHE A 429 26.29 -6.47 -40.26
N ILE A 430 26.92 -6.84 -39.15
CA ILE A 430 28.34 -7.17 -39.10
C ILE A 430 28.54 -8.68 -39.09
N HIS A 431 29.55 -9.16 -39.80
CA HIS A 431 29.98 -10.54 -39.68
C HIS A 431 30.75 -10.70 -38.37
N ASN A 432 30.56 -11.85 -37.72
CA ASN A 432 31.39 -12.21 -36.59
C ASN A 432 32.83 -12.31 -37.11
N ILE A 433 33.68 -11.34 -36.79
CA ILE A 433 35.11 -11.48 -37.02
C ILE A 433 35.52 -12.60 -36.08
N LYS A 434 35.75 -13.79 -36.63
CA LYS A 434 36.30 -14.90 -35.85
C LYS A 434 37.50 -14.39 -35.06
N GLU A 435 37.58 -14.80 -33.80
CA GLU A 435 38.74 -14.73 -32.90
C GLU A 435 39.99 -15.42 -33.48
N ASN A 436 40.42 -15.04 -34.67
CA ASN A 436 41.60 -15.55 -35.37
C ASN A 436 42.38 -14.38 -35.98
N ASP A 437 42.51 -13.29 -35.24
CA ASP A 437 43.60 -12.33 -35.47
C ASP A 437 44.71 -12.59 -34.44
N PRO A 438 45.83 -13.22 -34.82
CA PRO A 438 46.96 -13.43 -33.92
C PRO A 438 47.64 -12.13 -33.48
N SER A 439 47.22 -10.96 -33.99
CA SER A 439 47.85 -9.67 -33.69
C SER A 439 47.32 -8.94 -32.45
N ILE A 440 46.28 -9.46 -31.77
CA ILE A 440 45.69 -8.87 -30.55
C ILE A 440 45.91 -9.75 -29.30
N ILE A 441 47.06 -10.43 -29.22
CA ILE A 441 47.59 -10.95 -27.95
C ILE A 441 48.84 -10.12 -27.66
N GLY A 442 48.67 -8.93 -27.09
CA GLY A 442 49.83 -8.08 -26.87
C GLY A 442 49.67 -6.76 -26.17
N VAL A 443 48.57 -6.43 -25.48
CA VAL A 443 48.57 -5.28 -24.55
C VAL A 443 47.53 -5.46 -23.43
N ILE A 444 47.80 -6.32 -22.43
CA ILE A 444 47.34 -6.11 -21.05
C ILE A 444 48.39 -6.74 -20.11
N ILE A 445 49.46 -5.99 -19.80
CA ILE A 445 50.12 -5.98 -18.48
C ILE A 445 50.64 -4.55 -18.27
N GLY A 446 50.14 -3.88 -17.23
CA GLY A 446 50.46 -2.51 -16.85
C GLY A 446 49.45 -2.00 -15.84
#